data_AF-A0A1M3QX27-F1
#
_entry.id   AF-A0A1M3QX27-F1
#
_cell.length_a   1.000
_cell.length_b   1.000
_cell.length_c   1.000
_cell.angle_alpha   90.00
_cell.angle_beta   90.00
_cell.angle_gamma   90.00
#
_symmetry.space_group_name_H-M   'P 1'
#
loop_
_entity.id
_entity.type
_entity.pdbx_description
1 polymer ?
#
loop_
_entity_poly.entity_id
_entity_poly.type
_entity_poly.pdbx_seq_one_letter_code
_entity_poly.pdbx_strand_id
1 'polypeptide(L)'
;MSEKIKILALASQKAANDSGFIAYLMKKYLEIENISEQEVRSTLRCSEENYYKLNLCRIPDIHAKDFVLRLNKISQYTNSSAIELNKIIKRANSILRLSGSDIEQHNYLIAARDKQNKDKR
;
A
#
# COMPACT_ATOMS: atom_id res chain seq x y z
N MET A 1 -4.85 14.02 24.12
CA MET A 1 -3.98 13.21 23.24
C MET A 1 -2.60 13.12 23.89
N SER A 2 -2.12 11.91 24.19
CA SER A 2 -0.85 11.68 24.90
C SER A 2 0.36 12.11 24.07
N GLU A 3 1.40 12.67 24.68
CA GLU A 3 2.64 13.11 24.02
C GLU A 3 3.31 11.99 23.22
N LYS A 4 3.23 10.75 23.74
CA LYS A 4 3.69 9.53 23.07
C LYS A 4 2.99 9.30 21.72
N ILE A 5 1.68 9.53 21.64
CA ILE A 5 0.90 9.34 20.40
C ILE A 5 1.32 10.39 19.37
N LYS A 6 1.58 11.63 19.79
CA LYS A 6 2.07 12.69 18.89
C LYS A 6 3.42 12.33 18.26
N ILE A 7 4.35 11.78 19.05
CA ILE A 7 5.66 11.32 18.54
C ILE A 7 5.47 10.19 17.53
N LEU A 8 4.60 9.21 17.83
CA LEU A 8 4.31 8.10 16.93
C LEU A 8 3.64 8.58 15.62
N ALA A 9 2.73 9.54 15.71
CA ALA A 9 2.09 10.14 14.54
C ALA A 9 3.12 10.83 13.64
N LEU A 10 4.03 11.63 14.22
CA LEU A 10 5.12 12.28 13.48
C LEU A 10 6.07 11.27 12.83
N ALA A 11 6.44 10.21 13.56
CA ALA A 11 7.28 9.15 13.01
C ALA A 11 6.58 8.41 11.86
N SER A 12 5.28 8.10 12.02
CA SER A 12 4.45 7.49 10.98
C SER A 12 4.37 8.39 9.73
N GLN A 13 4.20 9.70 9.90
CA GLN A 13 4.18 10.65 8.78
C GLN A 13 5.52 10.68 8.03
N LYS A 14 6.65 10.63 8.74
CA LYS A 14 7.97 10.53 8.11
C LYS A 14 8.16 9.21 7.37
N ALA A 15 7.76 8.10 7.99
CA ALA A 15 7.83 6.76 7.39
C ALA A 15 6.95 6.64 6.14
N ALA A 16 5.91 7.46 6.00
CA ALA A 16 5.05 7.46 4.82
C ALA A 16 5.74 7.91 3.52
N ASN A 17 6.97 8.42 3.60
CA ASN A 17 7.80 8.76 2.45
C ASN A 17 8.80 7.65 2.05
N ASP A 18 8.89 6.58 2.84
CA ASP A 18 9.77 5.43 2.58
C ASP A 18 8.91 4.20 2.20
N SER A 19 9.10 3.71 0.97
CA SER A 19 8.33 2.59 0.39
C SER A 19 8.54 1.26 1.11
N GLY A 20 9.50 1.15 2.02
CA GLY A 20 9.73 -0.03 2.85
C GLY A 20 8.77 -0.17 4.03
N PHE A 21 7.98 0.85 4.36
CA PHE A 21 7.11 0.89 5.55
C PHE A 21 5.62 0.83 5.22
N ILE A 22 4.84 0.24 6.14
CA ILE A 22 3.38 0.17 6.01
C ILE A 22 2.78 1.58 5.92
N ALA A 23 3.39 2.59 6.54
CA ALA A 23 2.98 3.99 6.43
C ALA A 23 2.83 4.45 4.97
N TYR A 24 3.79 4.11 4.11
CA TYR A 24 3.75 4.47 2.69
C TYR A 24 2.58 3.77 1.99
N LEU A 25 2.42 2.48 2.25
CA LEU A 25 1.33 1.68 1.69
C LEU A 25 -0.05 2.19 2.14
N MET A 26 -0.19 2.55 3.43
CA MET A 26 -1.44 3.10 3.97
C MET A 26 -1.75 4.47 3.37
N LYS A 27 -0.76 5.36 3.25
CA LYS A 27 -0.95 6.65 2.58
C LYS A 27 -1.52 6.47 1.17
N LYS A 28 -0.93 5.54 0.40
CA LYS A 28 -1.41 5.24 -0.95
C LYS A 28 -2.80 4.63 -0.95
N TYR A 29 -3.07 3.71 -0.04
CA TYR A 29 -4.40 3.10 0.09
C TYR A 29 -5.49 4.13 0.42
N LEU A 30 -5.23 5.05 1.36
CA LEU A 30 -6.14 6.14 1.71
C LEU A 30 -6.39 7.08 0.52
N GLU A 31 -5.33 7.47 -0.20
CA GLU A 31 -5.41 8.34 -1.39
C GLU A 31 -6.25 7.70 -2.50
N ILE A 32 -6.06 6.40 -2.76
CA ILE A 32 -6.72 5.71 -3.87
C ILE A 32 -8.17 5.37 -3.56
N GLU A 33 -8.45 4.83 -2.38
CA GLU A 33 -9.80 4.43 -2.00
C GLU A 33 -10.65 5.62 -1.53
N ASN A 34 -10.06 6.82 -1.41
CA ASN A 34 -10.69 8.05 -0.93
C ASN A 34 -11.41 7.84 0.42
N ILE A 35 -10.71 7.18 1.34
CA ILE A 35 -11.19 6.91 2.70
C ILE A 35 -10.31 7.62 3.72
N SER A 36 -10.88 7.90 4.89
CA SER A 36 -10.18 8.54 6.00
C SER A 36 -9.35 7.56 6.83
N GLU A 37 -8.37 8.09 7.55
CA GLU A 37 -7.60 7.31 8.54
C GLU A 37 -8.52 6.65 9.59
N GLN A 38 -9.57 7.36 10.01
CA GLN A 38 -10.53 6.85 11.01
C GLN A 38 -11.30 5.63 10.51
N GLU A 39 -11.68 5.60 9.24
CA GLU A 39 -12.36 4.45 8.61
C GLU A 39 -11.43 3.24 8.52
N VAL A 40 -10.16 3.44 8.14
CA VAL A 40 -9.17 2.36 8.12
C VAL A 40 -8.90 1.81 9.52
N ARG A 41 -8.76 2.67 10.53
CA ARG A 41 -8.60 2.23 11.93
C ARG A 41 -9.79 1.41 12.42
N SER A 42 -11.00 1.83 12.06
CA SER A 42 -12.23 1.12 12.40
C SER A 42 -12.28 -0.25 11.73
N THR A 43 -11.86 -0.33 10.47
CA THR A 43 -11.76 -1.58 9.71
C THR A 43 -10.72 -2.53 10.30
N LEU A 44 -9.54 -2.01 10.65
CA LEU A 44 -8.46 -2.77 11.30
C LEU A 44 -8.76 -3.13 12.77
N ARG A 45 -9.81 -2.53 13.36
CA ARG A 45 -10.22 -2.70 14.76
C ARG A 45 -9.08 -2.45 15.76
N CYS A 46 -8.26 -1.43 15.49
CA CYS A 46 -7.10 -1.09 16.31
C CYS A 46 -7.23 0.31 16.91
N SER A 47 -6.52 0.55 18.01
CA SER A 47 -6.43 1.88 18.62
C SER A 47 -5.55 2.82 17.79
N GLU A 48 -5.67 4.12 18.02
CA GLU A 48 -4.84 5.14 17.37
C GLU A 48 -3.33 4.92 17.59
N GLU A 49 -2.93 4.60 18.83
CA GLU A 49 -1.52 4.30 19.13
C GLU A 49 -1.02 3.10 18.31
N ASN A 50 -1.84 2.06 18.22
CA ASN A 50 -1.48 0.85 17.51
C ASN A 50 -1.48 1.00 16.00
N TYR A 51 -2.35 1.87 15.47
CA TYR A 51 -2.32 2.26 14.07
C TYR A 51 -0.99 2.94 13.70
N TYR A 52 -0.50 3.87 14.52
CA TYR A 52 0.81 4.47 14.25
C TYR A 52 1.97 3.48 14.42
N LYS A 53 1.90 2.55 15.37
CA LYS A 53 2.88 1.44 15.46
C LYS A 53 2.85 0.54 14.23
N LEU A 54 1.66 0.25 13.71
CA LEU A 54 1.48 -0.53 12.47
C LEU A 54 2.16 0.16 11.30
N ASN A 55 1.96 1.46 11.14
CA ASN A 55 2.57 2.25 10.08
C ASN A 55 4.11 2.23 10.12
N LEU A 56 4.69 2.09 11.31
CA LEU A 56 6.14 1.97 11.50
C LEU A 56 6.69 0.55 11.25
N CYS A 57 5.84 -0.43 11.00
CA CYS A 57 6.28 -1.78 10.63
C CYS A 57 6.76 -1.81 9.18
N ARG A 58 7.71 -2.71 8.89
CA ARG A 58 8.13 -3.01 7.52
C ARG A 58 6.99 -3.70 6.75
N ILE A 59 6.84 -3.36 5.48
CA ILE A 59 5.88 -4.05 4.60
C ILE A 59 6.35 -5.51 4.43
N PRO A 60 5.49 -6.50 4.74
CA PRO A 60 5.80 -7.89 4.44
C PRO A 60 5.68 -8.16 2.94
N ASP A 61 6.64 -8.89 2.37
CA ASP A 61 6.59 -9.33 0.97
C ASP A 61 5.46 -10.36 0.77
N ILE A 62 4.49 -10.02 -0.08
CA ILE A 62 3.31 -10.85 -0.37
C ILE A 62 3.63 -12.18 -1.07
N HIS A 63 4.81 -12.29 -1.68
CA HIS A 63 5.27 -13.50 -2.38
C HIS A 63 6.18 -14.37 -1.51
N ALA A 64 6.59 -13.89 -0.33
CA ALA A 64 7.45 -14.64 0.56
C ALA A 64 6.68 -15.82 1.20
N LYS A 65 7.36 -16.96 1.34
CA LYS A 65 6.78 -18.18 1.95
C LYS A 65 6.29 -17.96 3.39
N ASP A 66 6.92 -17.02 4.11
CA ASP A 66 6.60 -16.68 5.49
C ASP A 66 5.67 -15.45 5.63
N PHE A 67 5.08 -14.97 4.53
CA PHE A 67 4.21 -13.79 4.52
C PHE A 67 3.12 -13.84 5.60
N VAL A 68 2.37 -14.95 5.66
CA VAL A 68 1.27 -15.12 6.62
C VAL A 68 1.78 -15.08 8.06
N LEU A 69 2.93 -15.69 8.32
CA LEU A 69 3.55 -15.67 9.65
C LEU A 69 3.96 -14.25 10.06
N ARG A 70 4.59 -13.49 9.15
CA ARG A 70 4.96 -12.08 9.41
C ARG A 70 3.74 -11.20 9.63
N LEU A 71 2.72 -11.38 8.80
CA LEU A 71 1.46 -10.66 8.91
C LEU A 71 0.80 -10.89 10.29
N ASN A 72 0.75 -12.16 10.73
CA ASN A 72 0.21 -12.50 12.04
C ASN A 72 1.02 -11.88 13.18
N LYS A 73 2.36 -11.88 13.10
CA LYS A 73 3.22 -11.21 14.09
C LYS A 73 2.93 -9.70 14.18
N ILE A 74 2.80 -9.03 13.03
CA ILE A 74 2.47 -7.60 12.97
C ILE A 74 1.08 -7.34 13.56
N SER A 75 0.08 -8.14 13.17
CA SER A 75 -1.29 -8.06 13.68
C SER A 75 -1.35 -8.24 15.20
N GLN A 76 -0.64 -9.23 15.74
CA GLN A 76 -0.55 -9.46 17.19
C GLN A 76 0.14 -8.29 17.91
N TYR A 77 1.27 -7.81 17.39
CA TYR A 77 2.02 -6.69 17.97
C TYR A 77 1.20 -5.39 18.02
N THR A 78 0.39 -5.16 16.99
CA THR A 78 -0.43 -3.95 16.84
C THR A 78 -1.86 -4.15 17.32
N ASN A 79 -2.24 -5.33 17.82
CA ASN A 79 -3.62 -5.66 18.14
C ASN A 79 -4.61 -5.21 17.04
N SER A 80 -4.33 -5.60 15.79
CA SER A 80 -5.14 -5.29 14.61
C SER A 80 -5.63 -6.57 13.95
N SER A 81 -6.70 -6.49 13.14
CA SER A 81 -7.21 -7.66 12.42
C SER A 81 -6.24 -8.11 11.31
N ALA A 82 -5.64 -9.29 11.46
CA ALA A 82 -4.76 -9.88 10.43
C ALA A 82 -5.49 -10.06 9.09
N ILE A 83 -6.78 -10.42 9.13
CA ILE A 83 -7.60 -10.64 7.94
C ILE A 83 -7.77 -9.33 7.17
N GLU A 84 -8.14 -8.24 7.86
CA GLU A 84 -8.32 -6.95 7.21
C GLU A 84 -6.99 -6.35 6.77
N LEU A 85 -5.94 -6.52 7.56
CA LEU A 85 -4.59 -6.08 7.19
C LEU A 85 -4.09 -6.80 5.92
N ASN A 86 -4.35 -8.11 5.77
CA ASN A 86 -4.05 -8.86 4.55
C ASN A 86 -4.74 -8.25 3.32
N LYS A 87 -6.05 -7.97 3.45
CA LYS A 87 -6.85 -7.40 2.36
C LYS A 87 -6.30 -6.05 1.92
N ILE A 88 -6.01 -5.17 2.88
CA ILE A 88 -5.45 -3.84 2.60
C ILE A 88 -4.08 -3.95 1.95
N ILE A 89 -3.16 -4.75 2.50
CA ILE A 89 -1.81 -4.93 1.94
C ILE A 89 -1.87 -5.47 0.51
N LYS A 90 -2.68 -6.50 0.25
CA LYS A 90 -2.83 -7.05 -1.11
C LYS A 90 -3.43 -6.02 -2.06
N ARG A 91 -4.50 -5.35 -1.65
CA ARG A 91 -5.20 -4.34 -2.45
C ARG A 91 -4.27 -3.19 -2.83
N ALA A 92 -3.58 -2.61 -1.85
CA ALA A 92 -2.64 -1.52 -2.08
C ALA A 92 -1.45 -1.97 -2.94
N ASN A 93 -0.90 -3.16 -2.73
CA ASN A 93 0.16 -3.70 -3.61
C ASN A 93 -0.31 -3.90 -5.05
N SER A 94 -1.52 -4.42 -5.26
CA SER A 94 -2.10 -4.56 -6.60
C SER A 94 -2.23 -3.21 -7.29
N ILE A 95 -2.71 -2.18 -6.59
CA ILE A 95 -2.85 -0.85 -7.18
C ILE A 95 -1.48 -0.22 -7.47
N LEU A 96 -0.52 -0.34 -6.55
CA LEU A 96 0.84 0.20 -6.75
C LEU A 96 1.53 -0.44 -7.95
N ARG A 97 1.31 -1.74 -8.19
CA ARG A 97 1.82 -2.41 -9.38
C ARG A 97 1.16 -1.90 -10.67
N LEU A 98 -0.17 -1.70 -10.65
CA LEU A 98 -0.91 -1.22 -11.82
C LEU A 98 -0.58 0.25 -12.16
N SER A 99 -0.48 1.11 -11.15
CA SER A 99 -0.10 2.52 -11.33
C SER A 99 1.39 2.70 -11.68
N GLY A 100 2.26 1.78 -11.27
CA GLY A 100 3.67 1.74 -11.69
C GLY A 100 3.88 1.24 -13.12
N SER A 101 2.92 0.48 -13.67
CA SER A 101 2.99 -0.04 -15.05
C SER A 101 2.59 0.97 -16.14
N ASP A 102 2.13 2.18 -15.77
CA ASP A 102 1.73 3.21 -16.73
C ASP A 102 2.90 3.94 -17.43
N ILE A 103 4.16 3.68 -17.02
CA ILE A 103 5.34 4.28 -17.69
C ILE A 103 5.91 3.39 -18.81
N GLU A 104 5.64 2.08 -18.82
CA GLU A 104 6.19 1.19 -19.87
C GLU A 104 5.21 0.85 -21.01
N GLN A 105 3.91 1.15 -20.87
CA GLN A 105 2.93 0.84 -21.93
C GLN A 105 2.76 1.93 -23.00
N HIS A 106 3.39 3.10 -22.86
CA HIS A 106 3.31 4.16 -23.88
C HIS A 106 4.19 3.95 -25.13
N ASN A 107 4.93 2.83 -25.23
CA ASN A 107 5.76 2.53 -26.40
C ASN A 107 5.37 1.28 -27.20
N TYR A 108 4.30 0.57 -26.83
CA TYR A 108 3.90 -0.67 -27.53
C TYR A 108 2.74 -0.53 -28.52
N LEU A 109 2.13 0.66 -28.65
CA LEU A 109 0.97 0.86 -29.54
C LEU A 109 1.28 1.61 -30.86
N ILE A 110 2.54 1.93 -31.16
CA ILE A 110 2.92 2.64 -32.41
C ILE A 110 3.32 1.68 -33.56
N ALA A 111 3.51 0.38 -33.30
CA ALA A 111 4.03 -0.54 -34.33
C ALA A 111 3.00 -1.11 -35.34
N ALA A 112 1.70 -0.84 -35.18
CA ALA A 112 0.65 -1.53 -35.95
C ALA A 112 -0.08 -0.64 -36.97
N ARG A 113 0.50 0.47 -37.45
CA ARG A 113 -0.21 1.40 -38.35
C ARG A 113 0.47 1.79 -39.66
N ASP A 114 1.50 1.08 -40.10
CA ASP A 114 2.16 1.36 -41.38
C ASP A 114 2.26 0.12 -42.29
N LYS A 115 1.11 -0.31 -42.82
CA LYS A 115 1.07 -1.21 -43.98
C LYS A 115 -0.24 -1.06 -44.77
N GLN A 116 -0.51 0.13 -45.30
CA GLN A 116 -1.54 0.29 -46.34
C GLN A 116 -1.36 1.60 -47.13
N ASN A 117 -0.24 1.74 -47.85
CA ASN A 117 -0.23 2.60 -49.04
C ASN A 117 0.97 2.33 -49.97
N LYS A 118 0.97 1.21 -50.67
CA LYS A 118 1.71 1.05 -51.92
C LYS A 118 0.93 0.13 -52.84
N ASP A 119 -0.08 0.70 -53.51
CA ASP A 119 -0.47 0.25 -54.85
C ASP A 119 -1.19 1.40 -55.58
N LYS A 120 -0.39 2.16 -56.32
CA LYS A 120 -0.82 2.91 -57.50
C LYS A 120 0.24 2.69 -58.57
N ARG A 121 0.01 1.70 -59.43
CA ARG A 121 0.47 1.65 -60.82
C ARG A 121 -0.61 0.99 -61.65
#